data_AF-A0A7Y3EPB8-F1
#
_entry.id   AF-A0A7Y3EPB8-F1
#
_cell.length_a   1.000
_cell.length_b   1.000
_cell.length_c   1.000
_cell.angle_alpha   90.00
_cell.angle_beta   90.00
_cell.angle_gamma   90.00
#
_symmetry.space_group_name_H-M   'P 1'
#
loop_
_entity.id
_entity.type
_entity.pdbx_description
1 polymer ?
#
loop_
_entity_poly.entity_id
_entity_poly.type
_entity_poly.pdbx_seq_one_letter_code
_entity_poly.pdbx_strand_id
1 'polypeptide(L)'
;VESISDDQVSDLDTNLKGAVSGQFTNFEVKNDVYSKTDISQFLGRGRNMSILLNQYGLVVIDGVPLAHSDSGFGGIAYSQDNIINPDMIENITYLKGLAATNKFGTIGRNGVLLITTKNAAVVKGVESKPALPQGTTATYSGNAEIISALPNEPYIDVMKTAGTVNEAFSTYLKQREIHGKSPYFYIDSHDYFKGWNNDLISDRILSNVFEIAGDDAKVLRIVAYKQQENGDFREAVNTLERIVKLEPRQSQSYRDLALGYGMAGYHQQALELYKRIDKGLNVGSADFTGLNRTILNEVKNLVSLHGNALDLIGLNDRFKRPVRYKSRIVFEWNDLDTEFDLNIVNPQNRFFTWSHTQAENSQRILQQHEEGFGLEEFYLTDGDTGEWKFNMKYYGKTSNDKSPTYIKITTIKNFGSPQQTTDIDVVRLSKQDIEQTVVRLNLN
;
A
#
# COMPACT_ATOMS: atom_id res chain seq x y z
N VAL A 1 6.74 -6.19 6.61
CA VAL A 1 7.82 -7.19 6.74
C VAL A 1 7.81 -8.08 5.50
N GLU A 2 8.97 -8.40 4.94
CA GLU A 2 9.15 -9.37 3.86
C GLU A 2 10.14 -10.44 4.32
N SER A 3 9.94 -11.70 3.95
CA SER A 3 10.85 -12.79 4.31
C SER A 3 11.04 -13.74 3.14
N ILE A 4 12.24 -14.29 3.02
CA ILE A 4 12.58 -15.43 2.17
C ILE A 4 13.16 -16.55 3.03
N SER A 5 12.76 -17.79 2.76
CA SER A 5 13.34 -19.00 3.35
C SER A 5 14.53 -19.52 2.54
N ASP A 6 15.25 -20.50 3.09
CA ASP A 6 16.40 -21.15 2.44
C ASP A 6 16.08 -21.67 1.02
N ASP A 7 14.89 -22.22 0.78
CA ASP A 7 14.44 -22.69 -0.55
C ASP A 7 14.30 -21.58 -1.61
N GLN A 8 14.36 -20.32 -1.21
CA GLN A 8 14.25 -19.15 -2.08
C GLN A 8 15.59 -18.45 -2.31
N VAL A 9 16.64 -18.86 -1.61
CA VAL A 9 18.02 -18.44 -1.86
C VAL A 9 18.58 -19.34 -2.96
N SER A 10 19.17 -18.76 -4.00
CA SER A 10 19.66 -19.56 -5.13
C SER A 10 20.95 -20.28 -4.76
N ASP A 11 21.10 -21.55 -5.11
CA ASP A 11 22.38 -22.28 -5.02
C ASP A 11 23.50 -21.64 -5.87
N LEU A 12 23.13 -20.75 -6.81
CA LEU A 12 24.05 -19.98 -7.64
C LEU A 12 24.53 -18.69 -6.97
N ASP A 13 23.89 -18.27 -5.86
CA ASP A 13 24.32 -17.09 -5.12
C ASP A 13 25.61 -17.39 -4.37
N THR A 14 26.66 -16.66 -4.71
CA THR A 14 27.99 -16.87 -4.11
C THR A 14 28.24 -16.02 -2.87
N ASN A 15 27.32 -15.12 -2.53
CA ASN A 15 27.42 -14.18 -1.42
C ASN A 15 26.05 -13.61 -0.99
N LEU A 16 26.02 -12.91 0.15
CA LEU A 16 24.80 -12.32 0.71
C LEU A 16 24.14 -11.31 -0.22
N LYS A 17 24.91 -10.48 -0.92
CA LYS A 17 24.39 -9.47 -1.85
C LYS A 17 23.60 -10.11 -2.98
N GLY A 18 24.09 -11.22 -3.54
CA GLY A 18 23.36 -12.03 -4.52
C GLY A 18 22.04 -12.57 -3.95
N ALA A 19 22.12 -13.20 -2.78
CA ALA A 19 20.99 -13.84 -2.10
C ALA A 19 19.80 -12.91 -1.80
N VAL A 20 19.99 -11.60 -1.75
CA VAL A 20 18.93 -10.63 -1.44
C VAL A 20 18.59 -9.68 -2.59
N SER A 21 19.39 -9.66 -3.65
CA SER A 21 19.19 -8.77 -4.78
C SER A 21 17.90 -9.12 -5.50
N GLY A 22 17.00 -8.15 -5.63
CA GLY A 22 15.70 -8.34 -6.28
C GLY A 22 14.68 -9.16 -5.49
N GLN A 23 15.03 -9.68 -4.31
CA GLN A 23 14.13 -10.48 -3.47
C GLN A 23 13.12 -9.64 -2.68
N PHE A 24 13.43 -8.36 -2.48
CA PHE A 24 12.69 -7.47 -1.59
C PHE A 24 12.30 -6.17 -2.30
N THR A 25 11.08 -5.69 -2.07
CA THR A 25 10.63 -4.41 -2.66
C THR A 25 11.30 -3.25 -1.93
N ASN A 26 11.60 -2.14 -2.63
CA ASN A 26 12.33 -1.01 -2.03
C ASN A 26 13.62 -1.41 -1.30
N PHE A 27 14.27 -2.50 -1.74
CA PHE A 27 15.60 -2.94 -1.30
C PHE A 27 16.55 -2.95 -2.49
N GLU A 28 17.74 -2.38 -2.34
CA GLU A 28 18.76 -2.31 -3.40
C GLU A 28 20.11 -2.31 -2.73
N VAL A 29 21.04 -3.07 -3.30
CA VAL A 29 22.45 -2.88 -3.03
C VAL A 29 23.04 -2.30 -4.31
N LYS A 30 23.52 -1.06 -4.28
CA LYS A 30 24.06 -0.42 -5.49
C LYS A 30 25.14 -1.31 -6.10
N ASN A 31 25.08 -1.48 -7.41
CA ASN A 31 26.08 -2.24 -8.16
C ASN A 31 26.97 -1.24 -8.90
N ASP A 32 27.88 -0.62 -8.14
CA ASP A 32 28.84 0.31 -8.71
C ASP A 32 30.14 -0.45 -9.03
N VAL A 33 30.63 -0.28 -10.26
CA VAL A 33 31.84 -0.94 -10.77
C VAL A 33 33.10 -0.29 -10.16
N TYR A 34 32.99 0.93 -9.65
CA TYR A 34 34.12 1.70 -9.11
C TYR A 34 34.14 1.79 -7.57
N SER A 35 32.99 1.76 -6.91
CA SER A 35 32.91 1.69 -5.45
C SER A 35 32.52 0.27 -5.01
N LYS A 36 33.32 -0.33 -4.11
CA LYS A 36 33.06 -1.67 -3.54
C LYS A 36 31.84 -1.62 -2.61
N THR A 37 30.64 -1.47 -3.17
CA THR A 37 29.40 -1.45 -2.41
C THR A 37 29.00 -2.87 -2.03
N ASP A 38 28.85 -3.11 -0.72
CA ASP A 38 28.46 -4.41 -0.16
C ASP A 38 27.08 -4.39 0.51
N ILE A 39 26.66 -5.53 1.05
CA ILE A 39 25.39 -5.74 1.72
C ILE A 39 25.14 -4.80 2.91
N SER A 40 26.18 -4.33 3.61
CA SER A 40 26.05 -3.37 4.72
C SER A 40 25.64 -1.98 4.24
N GLN A 41 25.74 -1.73 2.93
CA GLN A 41 25.37 -0.47 2.28
C GLN A 41 24.08 -0.61 1.46
N PHE A 42 23.20 -1.55 1.82
CA PHE A 42 21.90 -1.66 1.17
C PHE A 42 21.05 -0.40 1.43
N LEU A 43 20.36 0.02 0.39
CA LEU A 43 19.43 1.12 0.39
C LEU A 43 18.00 0.57 0.46
N GLY A 44 17.37 0.82 1.60
CA GLY A 44 15.96 0.53 1.80
C GLY A 44 15.04 1.60 1.24
N ARG A 45 13.99 1.97 1.98
CA ARG A 45 13.01 2.98 1.55
C ARG A 45 13.53 4.43 1.55
N GLY A 46 14.64 4.73 2.23
CA GLY A 46 15.22 6.09 2.33
C GLY A 46 16.30 6.42 1.30
N ARG A 47 16.23 5.85 0.09
CA ARG A 47 17.32 6.00 -0.92
C ARG A 47 17.48 7.47 -1.32
N ASN A 48 18.73 7.93 -1.35
CA ASN A 48 19.13 9.27 -1.81
C ASN A 48 18.56 10.44 -0.97
N MET A 49 18.11 10.18 0.26
CA MET A 49 17.51 11.17 1.17
C MET A 49 18.51 12.06 1.90
N SER A 50 19.82 11.92 1.64
CA SER A 50 20.81 12.83 2.21
C SER A 50 22.10 12.91 1.41
N ILE A 51 22.58 14.14 1.21
CA ILE A 51 23.94 14.44 0.73
C ILE A 51 24.96 14.35 1.88
N LEU A 52 24.51 14.32 3.16
CA LEU A 52 25.37 14.49 4.35
C LEU A 52 25.13 13.45 5.50
N LEU A 53 24.18 12.51 5.38
CA LEU A 53 23.83 11.51 6.41
C LEU A 53 23.81 10.07 5.88
N ASN A 54 23.95 9.10 6.79
CA ASN A 54 23.85 7.67 6.48
C ASN A 54 22.41 7.29 6.04
N GLN A 55 22.33 6.76 4.81
CA GLN A 55 21.12 6.32 4.11
C GLN A 55 21.00 4.79 4.01
N TYR A 56 22.00 4.06 4.51
CA TYR A 56 22.03 2.61 4.49
C TYR A 56 21.10 2.04 5.57
N GLY A 57 20.52 0.87 5.27
CA GLY A 57 19.75 0.10 6.23
C GLY A 57 20.64 -0.76 7.14
N LEU A 58 20.05 -1.33 8.18
CA LEU A 58 20.78 -2.13 9.16
C LEU A 58 20.76 -3.61 8.78
N VAL A 59 21.90 -4.27 8.71
CA VAL A 59 21.97 -5.74 8.57
C VAL A 59 22.19 -6.35 9.96
N VAL A 60 21.46 -7.41 10.30
CA VAL A 60 21.57 -8.11 11.59
C VAL A 60 21.64 -9.60 11.31
N ILE A 61 22.72 -10.24 11.75
CA ILE A 61 22.97 -11.67 11.58
C ILE A 61 22.85 -12.34 12.93
N ASP A 62 21.94 -13.31 13.07
CA ASP A 62 21.75 -14.08 14.31
C ASP A 62 21.59 -13.20 15.56
N GLY A 63 20.95 -12.03 15.39
CA GLY A 63 20.74 -11.04 16.44
C GLY A 63 21.89 -10.04 16.64
N VAL A 64 23.01 -10.19 15.92
CA VAL A 64 24.18 -9.30 15.99
C VAL A 64 24.17 -8.30 14.83
N PRO A 65 24.11 -6.98 15.09
CA PRO A 65 24.22 -5.97 14.04
C PRO A 65 25.58 -6.02 13.32
N LEU A 66 25.54 -5.94 11.99
CA LEU A 66 26.71 -5.88 11.12
C LEU A 66 27.21 -4.44 10.99
N ALA A 67 28.51 -4.24 11.13
CA ALA A 67 29.14 -2.94 10.90
C ALA A 67 29.20 -2.59 9.41
N HIS A 68 29.19 -1.30 9.08
CA HIS A 68 29.36 -0.83 7.72
C HIS A 68 30.84 -0.93 7.30
N SER A 69 31.10 -1.32 6.05
CA SER A 69 32.46 -1.61 5.54
C SER A 69 33.45 -0.43 5.54
N ASP A 70 32.97 0.81 5.67
CA ASP A 70 33.82 2.02 5.68
C ASP A 70 34.31 2.45 7.08
N SER A 71 34.16 1.63 8.14
CA SER A 71 34.57 1.99 9.50
C SER A 71 36.06 1.69 9.85
N GLY A 72 36.96 1.56 8.87
CA GLY A 72 38.37 1.20 9.09
C GLY A 72 39.35 2.38 8.99
N PHE A 73 39.95 2.80 10.11
CA PHE A 73 41.12 3.69 10.10
C PHE A 73 42.35 2.89 9.62
N GLY A 74 42.86 3.16 8.40
CA GLY A 74 44.10 2.55 7.90
C GLY A 74 44.07 1.86 6.52
N GLY A 75 43.04 2.05 5.70
CA GLY A 75 43.15 1.85 4.25
C GLY A 75 42.97 0.42 3.69
N ILE A 76 42.37 -0.51 4.44
CA ILE A 76 41.90 -1.80 3.88
C ILE A 76 40.41 -1.98 4.23
N ALA A 77 39.54 -1.73 3.26
CA ALA A 77 38.11 -2.02 3.35
C ALA A 77 37.84 -3.49 3.00
N TYR A 78 37.24 -4.24 3.91
CA TYR A 78 36.75 -5.60 3.65
C TYR A 78 35.26 -5.52 3.27
N SER A 79 34.89 -6.13 2.13
CA SER A 79 33.47 -6.31 1.77
C SER A 79 32.83 -7.26 2.78
N GLN A 80 31.65 -6.89 3.25
CA GLN A 80 30.82 -7.68 4.16
C GLN A 80 29.96 -8.74 3.42
N ASP A 81 30.06 -8.85 2.09
CA ASP A 81 29.22 -9.76 1.30
C ASP A 81 29.47 -11.23 1.58
N ASN A 82 30.71 -11.58 1.95
CA ASN A 82 31.17 -12.95 2.17
C ASN A 82 31.22 -13.34 3.65
N ILE A 83 30.60 -12.56 4.54
CA ILE A 83 30.60 -12.88 5.98
C ILE A 83 29.83 -14.16 6.30
N ILE A 84 28.86 -14.53 5.44
CA ILE A 84 28.09 -15.77 5.50
C ILE A 84 28.00 -16.35 4.09
N ASN A 85 28.20 -17.67 3.98
CA ASN A 85 27.86 -18.41 2.77
C ASN A 85 26.32 -18.56 2.66
N PRO A 86 25.68 -18.21 1.53
CA PRO A 86 24.25 -18.39 1.29
C PRO A 86 23.67 -19.76 1.68
N ASP A 87 24.43 -20.85 1.52
CA ASP A 87 23.99 -22.21 1.91
C ASP A 87 23.70 -22.35 3.41
N MET A 88 24.30 -21.49 4.24
CA MET A 88 24.14 -21.49 5.69
C MET A 88 22.94 -20.66 6.16
N ILE A 89 22.24 -19.98 5.25
CA ILE A 89 21.07 -19.16 5.56
C ILE A 89 19.85 -20.05 5.75
N GLU A 90 19.15 -19.83 6.86
CA GLU A 90 17.84 -20.44 7.12
C GLU A 90 16.71 -19.56 6.58
N ASN A 91 16.78 -18.25 6.86
CA ASN A 91 15.85 -17.27 6.33
C ASN A 91 16.45 -15.86 6.37
N ILE A 92 15.94 -15.00 5.50
CA ILE A 92 16.22 -13.56 5.49
C ILE A 92 14.91 -12.81 5.60
N THR A 93 14.80 -11.92 6.58
CA THR A 93 13.61 -11.10 6.83
C THR A 93 13.95 -9.62 6.74
N TYR A 94 13.37 -8.92 5.78
CA TYR A 94 13.46 -7.48 5.66
C TYR A 94 12.31 -6.77 6.40
N LEU A 95 12.65 -6.11 7.51
CA LEU A 95 11.78 -5.23 8.26
C LEU A 95 11.78 -3.83 7.64
N LYS A 96 10.59 -3.23 7.53
CA LYS A 96 10.37 -1.89 6.94
C LYS A 96 9.55 -1.03 7.89
N GLY A 97 9.79 0.28 7.85
CA GLY A 97 9.01 1.26 8.61
C GLY A 97 8.92 0.88 10.09
N LEU A 98 7.70 0.83 10.63
CA LEU A 98 7.45 0.51 12.04
C LEU A 98 8.02 -0.83 12.49
N ALA A 99 7.97 -1.88 11.66
CA ALA A 99 8.51 -3.18 12.07
C ALA A 99 10.02 -3.09 12.37
N ALA A 100 10.74 -2.26 11.60
CA ALA A 100 12.16 -2.02 11.79
C ALA A 100 12.43 -1.05 12.96
N THR A 101 11.72 0.07 13.03
CA THR A 101 11.95 1.10 14.05
C THR A 101 11.40 0.72 15.43
N ASN A 102 10.41 -0.17 15.53
CA ASN A 102 9.96 -0.73 16.81
C ASN A 102 11.04 -1.62 17.43
N LYS A 103 11.72 -2.43 16.63
CA LYS A 103 12.72 -3.40 17.11
C LYS A 103 14.12 -2.80 17.22
N PHE A 104 14.50 -1.89 16.32
CA PHE A 104 15.85 -1.35 16.20
C PHE A 104 15.93 0.18 16.34
N GLY A 105 14.83 0.88 16.60
CA GLY A 105 14.87 2.35 16.78
C GLY A 105 15.27 3.11 15.52
N THR A 106 15.87 4.29 15.70
CA THR A 106 16.26 5.20 14.61
C THR A 106 17.27 4.60 13.65
N ILE A 107 18.15 3.70 14.10
CA ILE A 107 19.09 2.98 13.23
C ILE A 107 18.40 2.02 12.26
N GLY A 108 17.16 1.61 12.56
CA GLY A 108 16.33 0.79 11.67
C GLY A 108 15.44 1.59 10.71
N ARG A 109 15.51 2.94 10.71
CA ARG A 109 14.59 3.79 9.91
C ARG A 109 14.67 3.55 8.40
N ASN A 110 15.86 3.19 7.91
CA ASN A 110 16.11 2.87 6.51
C ASN A 110 15.78 1.39 6.19
N GLY A 111 15.19 0.66 7.13
CA GLY A 111 14.90 -0.77 7.06
C GLY A 111 15.98 -1.63 7.72
N VAL A 112 15.61 -2.85 8.09
CA VAL A 112 16.51 -3.81 8.77
C VAL A 112 16.43 -5.16 8.07
N LEU A 113 17.56 -5.67 7.61
CA LEU A 113 17.70 -7.00 7.04
C LEU A 113 18.15 -7.99 8.12
N LEU A 114 17.24 -8.83 8.58
CA LEU A 114 17.51 -9.91 9.54
C LEU A 114 17.93 -11.16 8.79
N ILE A 115 19.10 -11.70 9.08
CA ILE A 115 19.58 -12.95 8.53
C ILE A 115 19.67 -13.95 9.69
N THR A 116 19.00 -15.09 9.54
CA THR A 116 19.10 -16.21 10.48
C THR A 116 19.88 -17.33 9.81
N THR A 117 20.90 -17.87 10.47
CA THR A 117 21.67 -19.01 9.97
C THR A 117 21.07 -20.34 10.43
N LYS A 118 21.30 -21.41 9.67
CA LYS A 118 20.89 -22.79 9.99
C LYS A 118 21.43 -23.23 11.36
N ASN A 119 22.65 -22.82 11.70
CA ASN A 119 23.26 -23.13 13.00
C ASN A 119 22.55 -22.40 14.14
N ALA A 120 22.21 -21.13 13.98
CA ALA A 120 21.46 -20.37 14.99
C ALA A 120 20.01 -20.89 15.16
N ALA A 121 19.39 -21.37 14.08
CA ALA A 121 18.05 -21.97 14.12
C ALA A 121 17.99 -23.24 15.00
N VAL A 122 19.08 -24.02 15.03
CA VAL A 122 19.22 -25.23 15.87
C VAL A 122 19.48 -24.90 17.35
N VAL A 123 20.08 -23.74 17.65
CA VAL A 123 20.51 -23.32 19.00
C VAL A 123 19.41 -22.53 19.78
N LYS A 124 18.12 -22.68 19.43
CA LYS A 124 16.96 -22.00 20.04
C LYS A 124 16.73 -22.17 21.57
N GLY A 125 17.73 -22.59 22.33
CA GLY A 125 17.72 -22.74 23.79
C GLY A 125 18.55 -21.73 24.59
N VAL A 126 19.20 -20.72 23.99
CA VAL A 126 20.00 -19.75 24.77
C VAL A 126 19.54 -18.31 24.52
N GLU A 127 19.07 -17.72 25.62
CA GLU A 127 18.72 -16.32 25.88
C GLU A 127 19.19 -15.28 24.85
N SER A 128 18.22 -14.53 24.33
CA SER A 128 18.42 -13.26 23.64
C SER A 128 19.17 -12.29 24.57
N LYS A 129 20.49 -12.16 24.37
CA LYS A 129 21.29 -11.08 24.95
C LYS A 129 20.85 -9.72 24.37
N PRO A 130 21.08 -8.64 25.15
CA PRO A 130 20.05 -7.67 25.51
C PRO A 130 19.49 -6.91 24.32
N ALA A 131 18.21 -6.57 24.41
CA ALA A 131 17.61 -5.55 23.57
C ALA A 131 18.54 -4.33 23.51
N LEU A 132 18.94 -3.93 22.30
CA LEU A 132 19.48 -2.60 22.06
C LEU A 132 18.59 -1.59 22.80
N PRO A 133 19.15 -0.55 23.45
CA PRO A 133 18.36 0.40 24.23
C PRO A 133 17.15 0.84 23.43
N GLN A 134 15.96 0.71 24.03
CA GLN A 134 14.68 1.04 23.39
C GLN A 134 14.81 2.38 22.67
N GLY A 135 14.60 2.33 21.35
CA GLY A 135 15.01 3.37 20.43
C GLY A 135 14.45 4.75 20.75
N THR A 136 15.25 5.76 20.42
CA THR A 136 14.95 7.20 20.43
C THR A 136 13.90 7.62 19.40
N THR A 137 13.04 6.72 18.96
CA THR A 137 11.98 6.99 17.98
C THR A 137 11.06 8.06 18.55
N ALA A 138 10.83 9.17 17.84
CA ALA A 138 9.93 10.22 18.30
C ALA A 138 8.56 9.62 18.66
N THR A 139 8.02 10.01 19.82
CA THR A 139 6.65 9.69 20.20
C THR A 139 5.72 10.62 19.44
N TYR A 140 4.64 10.07 18.89
CA TYR A 140 3.63 10.84 18.18
C TYR A 140 2.97 11.83 19.15
N SER A 141 3.05 13.13 18.85
CA SER A 141 2.59 14.20 19.75
C SER A 141 1.09 14.50 19.66
N GLY A 142 0.34 13.74 18.84
CA GLY A 142 -1.13 13.66 18.93
C GLY A 142 -1.89 14.96 18.68
N ASN A 143 -2.04 15.35 17.42
CA ASN A 143 -2.90 16.47 17.02
C ASN A 143 -3.68 16.25 15.71
N ALA A 144 -3.71 15.02 15.15
CA ALA A 144 -4.52 14.73 13.98
C ALA A 144 -6.02 14.92 14.25
N GLU A 145 -6.70 15.63 13.35
CA GLU A 145 -8.16 15.74 13.35
C GLU A 145 -8.77 14.41 12.88
N ILE A 146 -9.95 14.03 13.34
CA ILE A 146 -10.66 12.91 12.69
C ILE A 146 -11.19 13.42 11.34
N ILE A 147 -10.95 12.66 10.26
CA ILE A 147 -11.51 13.03 8.96
C ILE A 147 -13.04 13.03 9.05
N SER A 148 -13.67 14.13 8.61
CA SER A 148 -15.12 14.27 8.66
C SER A 148 -15.75 13.40 7.57
N ALA A 149 -16.84 12.69 7.92
CA ALA A 149 -17.59 11.88 6.96
C ALA A 149 -18.20 12.73 5.81
N LEU A 150 -18.47 14.01 6.07
CA LEU A 150 -18.92 14.96 5.06
C LEU A 150 -18.01 16.19 5.04
N PRO A 151 -17.74 16.77 3.86
CA PRO A 151 -16.94 17.98 3.78
C PRO A 151 -17.69 19.19 4.32
N ASN A 152 -16.95 20.24 4.64
CA ASN A 152 -17.50 21.55 5.00
C ASN A 152 -17.70 22.38 3.72
N GLU A 153 -18.85 22.21 3.08
CA GLU A 153 -19.17 22.81 1.77
C GLU A 153 -20.54 23.50 1.83
N PRO A 154 -20.72 24.67 1.18
CA PRO A 154 -21.97 25.42 1.25
C PRO A 154 -23.20 24.61 0.84
N TYR A 155 -23.09 23.77 -0.20
CA TYR A 155 -24.22 22.95 -0.65
C TYR A 155 -24.57 21.82 0.32
N ILE A 156 -23.59 21.28 1.06
CA ILE A 156 -23.84 20.31 2.13
C ILE A 156 -24.56 20.98 3.30
N ASP A 157 -24.09 22.17 3.71
CA ASP A 157 -24.68 22.90 4.85
C ASP A 157 -26.14 23.26 4.59
N VAL A 158 -26.47 23.71 3.38
CA VAL A 158 -27.86 23.99 3.00
C VAL A 158 -28.69 22.70 2.99
N MET A 159 -28.17 21.58 2.46
CA MET A 159 -28.88 20.30 2.50
C MET A 159 -29.16 19.80 3.92
N LYS A 160 -28.21 19.98 4.86
CA LYS A 160 -28.36 19.60 6.28
C LYS A 160 -29.49 20.33 7.02
N THR A 161 -29.99 21.45 6.48
CA THR A 161 -31.13 22.17 7.09
C THR A 161 -32.48 21.49 6.86
N ALA A 162 -32.55 20.50 5.96
CA ALA A 162 -33.77 19.77 5.66
C ALA A 162 -34.17 18.82 6.81
N GLY A 163 -35.47 18.78 7.12
CA GLY A 163 -36.00 17.90 8.16
C GLY A 163 -36.34 16.49 7.65
N THR A 164 -36.46 16.32 6.33
CA THR A 164 -36.77 15.03 5.71
C THR A 164 -35.91 14.74 4.49
N VAL A 165 -35.76 13.47 4.12
CA VAL A 165 -35.02 13.05 2.91
C VAL A 165 -35.59 13.68 1.62
N ASN A 166 -36.92 13.90 1.55
CA ASN A 166 -37.57 14.52 0.39
C ASN A 166 -37.26 16.02 0.31
N GLU A 167 -37.27 16.72 1.44
CA GLU A 167 -36.84 18.12 1.52
C GLU A 167 -35.35 18.24 1.17
N ALA A 168 -34.53 17.34 1.70
CA ALA A 168 -33.11 17.29 1.42
C ALA A 168 -32.86 17.07 -0.08
N PHE A 169 -33.60 16.17 -0.71
CA PHE A 169 -33.52 15.91 -2.15
C PHE A 169 -34.00 17.11 -2.98
N SER A 170 -35.05 17.80 -2.54
CA SER A 170 -35.51 19.04 -3.17
C SER A 170 -34.44 20.13 -3.09
N THR A 171 -33.73 20.23 -1.97
CA THR A 171 -32.59 21.13 -1.79
C THR A 171 -31.42 20.74 -2.67
N TYR A 172 -31.08 19.44 -2.76
CA TYR A 172 -30.07 18.91 -3.67
C TYR A 172 -30.34 19.35 -5.13
N LEU A 173 -31.58 19.24 -5.60
CA LEU A 173 -31.92 19.65 -6.97
C LEU A 173 -31.64 21.14 -7.22
N LYS A 174 -31.93 22.02 -6.26
CA LYS A 174 -31.58 23.45 -6.33
C LYS A 174 -30.06 23.66 -6.32
N GLN A 175 -29.33 22.92 -5.48
CA GLN A 175 -27.87 23.01 -5.43
C GLN A 175 -27.22 22.50 -6.72
N ARG A 176 -27.82 21.51 -7.39
CA ARG A 176 -27.34 20.97 -8.68
C ARG A 176 -27.34 22.05 -9.77
N GLU A 177 -28.28 22.99 -9.77
CA GLU A 177 -28.29 24.10 -10.74
C GLU A 177 -27.06 25.00 -10.63
N ILE A 178 -26.44 25.07 -9.44
CA ILE A 178 -25.31 25.94 -9.13
C ILE A 178 -23.98 25.15 -9.21
N HIS A 179 -23.96 23.96 -8.60
CA HIS A 179 -22.73 23.18 -8.36
C HIS A 179 -22.61 21.93 -9.25
N GLY A 180 -23.62 21.61 -10.06
CA GLY A 180 -23.73 20.38 -10.84
C GLY A 180 -22.74 20.20 -11.99
N LYS A 181 -21.73 21.09 -12.13
CA LYS A 181 -20.58 20.90 -13.01
C LYS A 181 -19.36 20.28 -12.31
N SER A 182 -19.41 20.16 -10.98
CA SER A 182 -18.32 19.63 -10.17
C SER A 182 -18.56 18.17 -9.80
N PRO A 183 -17.62 17.25 -10.06
CA PRO A 183 -17.72 15.88 -9.54
C PRO A 183 -17.80 15.80 -8.01
N TYR A 184 -17.14 16.73 -7.30
CA TYR A 184 -17.25 16.85 -5.83
C TYR A 184 -18.71 16.92 -5.40
N PHE A 185 -19.51 17.80 -6.03
CA PHE A 185 -20.90 18.02 -5.65
C PHE A 185 -21.72 16.72 -5.64
N TYR A 186 -21.56 15.88 -6.66
CA TYR A 186 -22.32 14.62 -6.75
C TYR A 186 -21.81 13.57 -5.76
N ILE A 187 -20.49 13.42 -5.60
CA ILE A 187 -19.91 12.44 -4.67
C ILE A 187 -20.22 12.81 -3.22
N ASP A 188 -20.03 14.08 -2.85
CA ASP A 188 -20.33 14.58 -1.50
C ASP A 188 -21.84 14.53 -1.20
N SER A 189 -22.68 14.77 -2.21
CA SER A 189 -24.14 14.59 -2.08
C SER A 189 -24.51 13.11 -1.93
N HIS A 190 -23.87 12.20 -2.69
CA HIS A 190 -24.07 10.76 -2.55
C HIS A 190 -23.80 10.32 -1.10
N ASP A 191 -22.66 10.71 -0.53
CA ASP A 191 -22.30 10.43 0.86
C ASP A 191 -23.31 11.01 1.85
N TYR A 192 -23.78 12.24 1.62
CA TYR A 192 -24.82 12.86 2.44
C TYR A 192 -26.12 12.04 2.42
N PHE A 193 -26.57 11.56 1.26
CA PHE A 193 -27.77 10.74 1.14
C PHE A 193 -27.59 9.30 1.63
N LYS A 194 -26.37 8.74 1.65
CA LYS A 194 -26.10 7.47 2.37
C LYS A 194 -26.46 7.61 3.84
N GLY A 195 -26.16 8.76 4.46
CA GLY A 195 -26.51 9.05 5.86
C GLY A 195 -28.02 9.04 6.17
N TRP A 196 -28.88 9.15 5.15
CA TRP A 196 -30.34 9.01 5.27
C TRP A 196 -30.82 7.55 5.14
N ASN A 197 -29.91 6.58 4.99
CA ASN A 197 -30.20 5.17 4.71
C ASN A 197 -31.12 4.98 3.49
N ASN A 198 -30.91 5.78 2.45
CA ASN A 198 -31.68 5.73 1.21
C ASN A 198 -30.76 5.48 0.01
N ASP A 199 -30.37 4.21 -0.17
CA ASP A 199 -29.46 3.77 -1.22
C ASP A 199 -29.99 4.15 -2.62
N LEU A 200 -31.29 4.04 -2.87
CA LEU A 200 -31.87 4.41 -4.17
C LEU A 200 -31.59 5.86 -4.57
N ILE A 201 -31.75 6.81 -3.64
CA ILE A 201 -31.45 8.22 -3.92
C ILE A 201 -29.95 8.43 -4.04
N SER A 202 -29.19 7.83 -3.11
CA SER A 202 -27.74 7.96 -3.05
C SER A 202 -27.06 7.45 -4.34
N ASP A 203 -27.38 6.23 -4.77
CA ASP A 203 -26.80 5.59 -5.96
C ASP A 203 -27.23 6.31 -7.24
N ARG A 204 -28.47 6.82 -7.30
CA ARG A 204 -28.89 7.68 -8.41
C ARG A 204 -28.04 8.94 -8.48
N ILE A 205 -27.74 9.58 -7.35
CA ILE A 205 -26.89 10.78 -7.32
C ILE A 205 -25.45 10.43 -7.75
N LEU A 206 -24.90 9.30 -7.28
CA LEU A 206 -23.59 8.83 -7.71
C LEU A 206 -23.54 8.56 -9.22
N SER A 207 -24.59 7.97 -9.79
CA SER A 207 -24.67 7.71 -11.24
C SER A 207 -24.66 8.98 -12.10
N ASN A 208 -25.12 10.12 -11.56
CA ASN A 208 -25.08 11.40 -12.28
C ASN A 208 -23.63 11.87 -12.51
N VAL A 209 -22.64 11.34 -11.79
CA VAL A 209 -21.22 11.62 -12.05
C VAL A 209 -20.85 11.24 -13.49
N PHE A 210 -21.42 10.18 -14.06
CA PHE A 210 -21.14 9.77 -15.44
C PHE A 210 -21.55 10.81 -16.49
N GLU A 211 -22.53 11.69 -16.19
CA GLU A 211 -22.94 12.77 -17.10
C GLU A 211 -21.86 13.84 -17.27
N ILE A 212 -21.03 14.05 -16.24
CA ILE A 212 -20.01 15.11 -16.21
C ILE A 212 -18.58 14.59 -16.26
N ALA A 213 -18.35 13.34 -15.86
CA ALA A 213 -17.03 12.73 -15.89
C ALA A 213 -16.54 12.55 -17.34
N GLY A 214 -17.44 12.34 -18.31
CA GLY A 214 -17.05 12.01 -19.67
C GLY A 214 -16.10 10.82 -19.66
N ASP A 215 -14.92 10.98 -20.24
CA ASP A 215 -13.85 9.97 -20.28
C ASP A 215 -12.72 10.24 -19.25
N ASP A 216 -12.99 11.03 -18.22
CA ASP A 216 -12.06 11.26 -17.12
C ASP A 216 -11.93 10.02 -16.23
N ALA A 217 -10.89 9.23 -16.49
CA ALA A 217 -10.61 8.01 -15.74
C ALA A 217 -10.34 8.26 -14.25
N LYS A 218 -9.81 9.44 -13.86
CA LYS A 218 -9.55 9.77 -12.44
C LYS A 218 -10.87 9.94 -11.69
N VAL A 219 -11.87 10.56 -12.31
CA VAL A 219 -13.22 10.71 -11.74
C VAL A 219 -13.97 9.37 -11.75
N LEU A 220 -13.90 8.61 -12.83
CA LEU A 220 -14.51 7.28 -12.90
C LEU A 220 -13.93 6.32 -11.85
N ARG A 221 -12.63 6.44 -11.52
CA ARG A 221 -12.00 5.65 -10.46
C ARG A 221 -12.60 5.95 -9.09
N ILE A 222 -12.97 7.20 -8.80
CA ILE A 222 -13.68 7.54 -7.58
C ILE A 222 -15.07 6.89 -7.53
N VAL A 223 -15.79 6.88 -8.66
CA VAL A 223 -17.09 6.18 -8.76
C VAL A 223 -16.93 4.69 -8.47
N ALA A 224 -15.91 4.05 -9.05
CA ALA A 224 -15.62 2.64 -8.77
C ALA A 224 -15.27 2.40 -7.28
N TYR A 225 -14.52 3.30 -6.65
CA TYR A 225 -14.23 3.22 -5.22
C TYR A 225 -15.50 3.31 -4.37
N LYS A 226 -16.39 4.27 -4.67
CA LYS A 226 -17.68 4.43 -3.96
C LYS A 226 -18.62 3.25 -4.19
N GLN A 227 -18.66 2.69 -5.39
CA GLN A 227 -19.41 1.46 -5.66
C GLN A 227 -18.84 0.27 -4.86
N GLN A 228 -17.52 0.18 -4.69
CA GLN A 228 -16.90 -0.85 -3.85
C GLN A 228 -17.22 -0.64 -2.36
N GLU A 229 -17.17 0.59 -1.85
CA GLU A 229 -17.54 0.96 -0.47
C GLU A 229 -19.01 0.60 -0.18
N ASN A 230 -19.92 0.85 -1.12
CA ASN A 230 -21.34 0.53 -0.97
C ASN A 230 -21.66 -0.99 -1.05
N GLY A 231 -20.74 -1.80 -1.57
CA GLY A 231 -21.01 -3.21 -1.91
C GLY A 231 -21.65 -3.43 -3.29
N ASP A 232 -21.72 -2.39 -4.13
CA ASP A 232 -22.27 -2.42 -5.50
C ASP A 232 -21.27 -3.03 -6.49
N PHE A 233 -20.73 -4.20 -6.18
CA PHE A 233 -19.56 -4.75 -6.87
C PHE A 233 -19.77 -5.02 -8.36
N ARG A 234 -21.01 -5.30 -8.79
CA ARG A 234 -21.32 -5.47 -10.23
C ARG A 234 -21.22 -4.16 -11.00
N GLU A 235 -21.68 -3.07 -10.40
CA GLU A 235 -21.56 -1.74 -11.00
C GLU A 235 -20.11 -1.25 -10.97
N ALA A 236 -19.37 -1.57 -9.91
CA ALA A 236 -17.93 -1.34 -9.86
C ALA A 236 -17.21 -2.02 -11.03
N VAL A 237 -17.54 -3.28 -11.35
CA VAL A 237 -16.98 -3.99 -12.51
C VAL A 237 -17.29 -3.24 -13.82
N ASN A 238 -18.52 -2.79 -14.04
CA ASN A 238 -18.88 -2.02 -15.24
C ASN A 238 -18.03 -0.75 -15.39
N THR A 239 -17.85 -0.01 -14.29
CA THR A 239 -17.02 1.20 -14.26
C THR A 239 -15.55 0.87 -14.52
N LEU A 240 -15.01 -0.18 -13.90
CA LEU A 240 -13.61 -0.61 -14.04
C LEU A 240 -13.31 -1.11 -15.46
N GLU A 241 -14.23 -1.81 -16.10
CA GLU A 241 -14.11 -2.21 -17.51
C GLU A 241 -14.03 -0.99 -18.44
N ARG A 242 -14.76 0.09 -18.12
CA ARG A 242 -14.64 1.36 -18.85
C ARG A 242 -13.27 2.00 -18.61
N ILE A 243 -12.77 2.03 -17.38
CA ILE A 243 -11.45 2.59 -17.05
C ILE A 243 -10.34 1.83 -17.79
N VAL A 244 -10.37 0.50 -17.87
CA VAL A 244 -9.38 -0.29 -18.63
C VAL A 244 -9.38 0.08 -20.13
N LYS A 245 -10.54 0.40 -20.71
CA LYS A 245 -10.64 0.83 -22.12
C LYS A 245 -10.03 2.22 -22.33
N LEU A 246 -10.22 3.13 -21.36
CA LEU A 246 -9.69 4.50 -21.41
C LEU A 246 -8.18 4.54 -21.13
N GLU A 247 -7.72 3.70 -20.20
CA GLU A 247 -6.36 3.69 -19.67
C GLU A 247 -5.67 2.33 -19.87
N PRO A 248 -5.52 1.84 -21.13
CA PRO A 248 -5.05 0.48 -21.39
C PRO A 248 -3.58 0.25 -21.02
N ARG A 249 -2.82 1.30 -20.72
CA ARG A 249 -1.41 1.22 -20.28
C ARG A 249 -1.23 1.28 -18.77
N GLN A 250 -2.28 1.63 -18.00
CA GLN A 250 -2.19 1.73 -16.55
C GLN A 250 -2.34 0.35 -15.91
N SER A 251 -1.30 -0.11 -15.22
CA SER A 251 -1.30 -1.41 -14.55
C SER A 251 -2.36 -1.52 -13.45
N GLN A 252 -2.62 -0.43 -12.73
CA GLN A 252 -3.65 -0.40 -11.69
C GLN A 252 -5.04 -0.67 -12.27
N SER A 253 -5.36 -0.19 -13.48
CA SER A 253 -6.68 -0.40 -14.08
C SER A 253 -7.03 -1.88 -14.26
N TYR A 254 -6.07 -2.70 -14.71
CA TYR A 254 -6.29 -4.15 -14.84
C TYR A 254 -6.34 -4.86 -13.48
N ARG A 255 -5.47 -4.45 -12.53
CA ARG A 255 -5.48 -4.99 -11.18
C ARG A 255 -6.80 -4.71 -10.48
N ASP A 256 -7.30 -3.49 -10.58
CA ASP A 256 -8.56 -3.07 -9.96
C ASP A 256 -9.74 -3.81 -10.56
N LEU A 257 -9.76 -4.03 -11.89
CA LEU A 257 -10.77 -4.87 -12.54
C LEU A 257 -10.72 -6.33 -12.05
N ALA A 258 -9.53 -6.90 -11.88
CA ALA A 258 -9.38 -8.26 -11.38
C ALA A 258 -9.93 -8.39 -9.95
N LEU A 259 -9.66 -7.42 -9.08
CA LEU A 259 -10.26 -7.35 -7.75
C LEU A 259 -11.77 -7.12 -7.79
N GLY A 260 -12.25 -6.25 -8.68
CA GLY A 260 -13.68 -6.00 -8.89
C GLY A 260 -14.42 -7.29 -9.25
N TYR A 261 -13.88 -8.08 -10.18
CA TYR A 261 -14.41 -9.41 -10.48
C TYR A 261 -14.43 -10.31 -9.24
N GLY A 262 -13.36 -10.31 -8.43
CA GLY A 262 -13.29 -11.08 -7.19
C GLY A 262 -14.38 -10.69 -6.18
N MET A 263 -14.58 -9.39 -5.95
CA MET A 263 -15.60 -8.85 -5.03
C MET A 263 -17.03 -9.15 -5.52
N ALA A 264 -17.26 -9.09 -6.84
CA ALA A 264 -18.56 -9.40 -7.44
C ALA A 264 -18.88 -10.91 -7.51
N GLY A 265 -17.99 -11.79 -7.04
CA GLY A 265 -18.15 -13.24 -7.07
C GLY A 265 -17.71 -13.90 -8.39
N TYR A 266 -17.19 -13.13 -9.34
CA TYR A 266 -16.69 -13.60 -10.63
C TYR A 266 -15.25 -14.14 -10.52
N HIS A 267 -15.01 -15.05 -9.57
CA HIS A 267 -13.67 -15.51 -9.18
C HIS A 267 -12.87 -16.11 -10.34
N GLN A 268 -13.51 -16.85 -11.26
CA GLN A 268 -12.83 -17.37 -12.45
C GLN A 268 -12.39 -16.24 -13.40
N GLN A 269 -13.24 -15.22 -13.61
CA GLN A 269 -12.88 -14.07 -14.46
C GLN A 269 -11.72 -13.27 -13.85
N ALA A 270 -11.71 -13.12 -12.53
CA ALA A 270 -10.58 -12.54 -11.81
C ALA A 270 -9.29 -13.34 -12.06
N LEU A 271 -9.34 -14.67 -11.90
CA LEU A 271 -8.19 -15.55 -12.14
C LEU A 271 -7.69 -15.47 -13.59
N GLU A 272 -8.58 -15.47 -14.59
CA GLU A 272 -8.19 -15.37 -15.99
C GLU A 272 -7.59 -14.00 -16.35
N LEU A 273 -8.02 -12.92 -15.69
CA LEU A 273 -7.35 -11.62 -15.82
C LEU A 273 -5.96 -11.64 -15.17
N TYR A 274 -5.81 -12.24 -14.00
CA TYR A 274 -4.48 -12.39 -13.38
C TYR A 274 -3.53 -13.28 -14.19
N LYS A 275 -4.00 -14.37 -14.79
CA LYS A 275 -3.19 -15.20 -15.72
C LYS A 275 -2.72 -14.39 -16.93
N ARG A 276 -3.54 -13.48 -17.44
CA ARG A 276 -3.19 -12.56 -18.53
C ARG A 276 -2.12 -11.56 -18.10
N ILE A 277 -2.26 -10.97 -16.91
CA ILE A 277 -1.25 -10.08 -16.31
C ILE A 277 0.09 -10.82 -16.15
N ASP A 278 0.08 -12.01 -15.54
CA ASP A 278 1.28 -12.84 -15.30
C ASP A 278 2.06 -13.15 -16.59
N LYS A 279 1.34 -13.37 -17.70
CA LYS A 279 1.91 -13.70 -19.01
C LYS A 279 2.16 -12.48 -19.90
N GLY A 280 1.75 -11.28 -19.48
CA GLY A 280 1.78 -10.07 -20.31
C GLY A 280 0.90 -10.14 -21.56
N LEU A 281 -0.20 -10.92 -21.53
CA LEU A 281 -1.07 -11.16 -22.69
C LEU A 281 -2.36 -10.35 -22.59
N ASN A 282 -2.72 -9.61 -23.64
CA ASN A 282 -3.96 -8.83 -23.71
C ASN A 282 -4.14 -7.81 -22.56
N VAL A 283 -3.05 -7.16 -22.16
CA VAL A 283 -3.01 -6.14 -21.08
C VAL A 283 -2.45 -4.79 -21.56
N GLY A 284 -2.68 -4.43 -22.82
CA GLY A 284 -2.47 -3.08 -23.36
C GLY A 284 -1.07 -2.47 -23.18
N SER A 285 -0.04 -3.32 -23.13
CA SER A 285 1.36 -2.94 -22.84
C SER A 285 1.58 -2.30 -21.47
N ALA A 286 0.67 -2.52 -20.51
CA ALA A 286 0.86 -2.09 -19.14
C ALA A 286 2.04 -2.82 -18.48
N ASP A 287 2.85 -2.08 -17.73
CA ASP A 287 3.96 -2.61 -16.94
C ASP A 287 3.50 -2.80 -15.48
N PHE A 288 3.60 -4.04 -14.99
CA PHE A 288 3.13 -4.44 -13.67
C PHE A 288 4.27 -4.63 -12.65
N THR A 289 5.51 -4.25 -12.99
CA THR A 289 6.68 -4.51 -12.15
C THR A 289 6.56 -3.89 -10.76
N GLY A 290 6.06 -2.66 -10.64
CA GLY A 290 5.77 -1.98 -9.38
C GLY A 290 4.60 -2.59 -8.59
N LEU A 291 3.72 -3.35 -9.24
CA LEU A 291 2.59 -4.05 -8.63
C LEU A 291 2.78 -5.56 -8.46
N ASN A 292 3.94 -6.11 -8.84
CA ASN A 292 4.17 -7.55 -8.89
C ASN A 292 3.88 -8.25 -7.55
N ARG A 293 4.36 -7.69 -6.44
CA ARG A 293 4.11 -8.25 -5.10
C ARG A 293 2.64 -8.16 -4.69
N THR A 294 2.00 -7.03 -4.96
CA THR A 294 0.59 -6.78 -4.70
C THR A 294 -0.27 -7.83 -5.40
N ILE A 295 -0.04 -8.02 -6.70
CA ILE A 295 -0.76 -8.97 -7.54
C ILE A 295 -0.45 -10.41 -7.13
N LEU A 296 0.80 -10.73 -6.82
CA LEU A 296 1.20 -12.04 -6.31
C LEU A 296 0.38 -12.43 -5.07
N ASN A 297 0.27 -11.54 -4.09
CA ASN A 297 -0.46 -11.80 -2.86
C ASN A 297 -1.98 -11.85 -3.10
N GLU A 298 -2.52 -11.05 -4.02
CA GLU A 298 -3.93 -11.08 -4.38
C GLU A 298 -4.33 -12.39 -5.07
N VAL A 299 -3.52 -12.88 -6.02
CA VAL A 299 -3.77 -14.17 -6.68
C VAL A 299 -3.65 -15.31 -5.67
N LYS A 300 -2.62 -15.30 -4.83
CA LYS A 300 -2.48 -16.29 -3.75
C LYS A 300 -3.70 -16.30 -2.83
N ASN A 301 -4.24 -15.13 -2.51
CA ASN A 301 -5.44 -15.03 -1.69
C ASN A 301 -6.67 -15.60 -2.40
N LEU A 302 -6.88 -15.23 -3.67
CA LEU A 302 -7.97 -15.76 -4.51
C LEU A 302 -7.92 -17.30 -4.58
N VAL A 303 -6.74 -17.87 -4.82
CA VAL A 303 -6.54 -19.33 -4.89
C VAL A 303 -6.71 -19.98 -3.52
N SER A 304 -6.23 -19.37 -2.44
CA SER A 304 -6.39 -19.89 -1.07
C SER A 304 -7.87 -19.99 -0.67
N LEU A 305 -8.66 -18.98 -1.02
CA LEU A 305 -10.07 -18.88 -0.63
C LEU A 305 -11.01 -19.67 -1.56
N HIS A 306 -10.69 -19.72 -2.87
CA HIS A 306 -11.62 -20.23 -3.89
C HIS A 306 -11.04 -21.34 -4.76
N GLY A 307 -9.81 -21.82 -4.50
CA GLY A 307 -9.09 -22.76 -5.36
C GLY A 307 -9.85 -24.04 -5.73
N ASN A 308 -10.72 -24.53 -4.83
CA ASN A 308 -11.55 -25.72 -5.08
C ASN A 308 -12.60 -25.52 -6.17
N ALA A 309 -12.98 -24.27 -6.46
CA ALA A 309 -13.98 -23.89 -7.45
C ALA A 309 -13.37 -23.26 -8.72
N LEU A 310 -12.04 -23.16 -8.78
CA LEU A 310 -11.32 -22.49 -9.87
C LEU A 310 -10.68 -23.50 -10.84
N ASP A 311 -10.69 -23.17 -12.13
CA ASP A 311 -9.83 -23.83 -13.10
C ASP A 311 -8.41 -23.24 -13.01
N LEU A 312 -7.52 -23.99 -12.37
CA LEU A 312 -6.13 -23.62 -12.13
C LEU A 312 -5.18 -24.03 -13.27
N ILE A 313 -5.68 -24.58 -14.39
CA ILE A 313 -4.85 -24.98 -15.52
C ILE A 313 -4.07 -23.76 -16.05
N GLY A 314 -2.77 -23.94 -16.24
CA GLY A 314 -1.87 -22.90 -16.76
C GLY A 314 -1.56 -21.76 -15.79
N LEU A 315 -1.93 -21.89 -14.51
CA LEU A 315 -1.50 -20.99 -13.42
C LEU A 315 -0.09 -21.38 -12.94
N ASN A 316 0.80 -20.40 -12.82
CA ASN A 316 2.14 -20.59 -12.28
C ASN A 316 2.10 -21.07 -10.81
N ASP A 317 2.94 -22.05 -10.46
CA ASP A 317 2.98 -22.64 -9.11
C ASP A 317 3.31 -21.62 -8.01
N ARG A 318 3.97 -20.50 -8.34
CA ARG A 318 4.26 -19.41 -7.39
C ARG A 318 3.00 -18.84 -6.73
N PHE A 319 1.84 -18.98 -7.37
CA PHE A 319 0.55 -18.51 -6.85
C PHE A 319 -0.18 -19.53 -5.95
N LYS A 320 0.28 -20.78 -5.90
CA LYS A 320 -0.41 -21.86 -5.17
C LYS A 320 -0.03 -21.92 -3.69
N ARG A 321 1.07 -21.28 -3.28
CA ARG A 321 1.50 -21.21 -1.88
C ARG A 321 0.75 -20.07 -1.15
N PRO A 322 -0.14 -20.37 -0.19
CA PRO A 322 -0.91 -19.34 0.50
C PRO A 322 0.00 -18.45 1.36
N VAL A 323 -0.42 -17.21 1.54
CA VAL A 323 0.24 -16.24 2.42
C VAL A 323 -0.80 -15.74 3.42
N ARG A 324 -0.41 -15.64 4.70
CA ARG A 324 -1.30 -15.22 5.77
C ARG A 324 -0.71 -14.07 6.56
N TYR A 325 -1.57 -13.12 6.91
CA TYR A 325 -1.25 -12.00 7.77
C TYR A 325 -2.41 -11.69 8.69
N LYS A 326 -2.12 -11.11 9.86
CA LYS A 326 -3.14 -10.66 10.81
C LYS A 326 -4.05 -9.61 10.16
N SER A 327 -3.45 -8.68 9.42
CA SER A 327 -4.18 -7.72 8.59
C SER A 327 -3.35 -7.26 7.40
N ARG A 328 -4.00 -6.97 6.28
CA ARG A 328 -3.46 -6.18 5.16
C ARG A 328 -4.27 -4.90 5.08
N ILE A 329 -3.61 -3.76 4.87
CA ILE A 329 -4.29 -2.50 4.59
C ILE A 329 -3.68 -1.89 3.33
N VAL A 330 -4.54 -1.45 2.41
CA VAL A 330 -4.13 -0.88 1.12
C VAL A 330 -4.71 0.51 1.00
N PHE A 331 -3.87 1.49 0.68
CA PHE A 331 -4.26 2.86 0.36
C PHE A 331 -4.11 3.06 -1.14
N GLU A 332 -5.20 3.46 -1.81
CA GLU A 332 -5.27 3.67 -3.25
C GLU A 332 -5.78 5.08 -3.53
N TRP A 333 -5.02 5.90 -4.26
CA TRP A 333 -5.43 7.25 -4.62
C TRP A 333 -5.86 7.33 -6.07
N ASN A 334 -6.82 8.21 -6.38
CA ASN A 334 -7.36 8.32 -7.73
C ASN A 334 -6.50 9.15 -8.69
N ASP A 335 -5.63 10.01 -8.15
CA ASP A 335 -4.82 10.95 -8.93
C ASP A 335 -3.34 10.87 -8.55
N LEU A 336 -2.48 10.46 -9.50
CA LEU A 336 -1.06 10.19 -9.26
C LEU A 336 -0.25 11.44 -8.89
N ASP A 337 -0.77 12.64 -9.19
CA ASP A 337 -0.16 13.92 -8.83
C ASP A 337 -0.38 14.31 -7.35
N THR A 338 -1.19 13.56 -6.61
CA THR A 338 -1.52 13.82 -5.20
C THR A 338 -0.29 13.71 -4.33
N GLU A 339 0.00 14.71 -3.50
CA GLU A 339 1.08 14.67 -2.50
C GLU A 339 0.52 14.60 -1.07
N PHE A 340 1.05 13.69 -0.26
CA PHE A 340 0.65 13.51 1.13
C PHE A 340 1.69 12.73 1.96
N ASP A 341 1.64 12.92 3.27
CA ASP A 341 2.31 12.06 4.24
C ASP A 341 1.32 11.12 4.92
N LEU A 342 1.70 9.87 5.12
CA LEU A 342 0.98 8.86 5.89
C LEU A 342 1.75 8.53 7.17
N ASN A 343 1.31 9.09 8.29
CA ASN A 343 1.81 8.79 9.62
C ASN A 343 1.09 7.56 10.19
N ILE A 344 1.82 6.44 10.23
CA ILE A 344 1.35 5.19 10.82
C ILE A 344 1.79 5.19 12.28
N VAL A 345 0.84 5.12 13.20
CA VAL A 345 1.06 5.19 14.65
C VAL A 345 0.66 3.86 15.27
N ASN A 346 1.57 3.25 16.01
CA ASN A 346 1.33 1.98 16.71
C ASN A 346 0.66 2.22 18.10
N PRO A 347 0.27 1.15 18.82
CA PRO A 347 -0.39 1.28 20.12
C PRO A 347 0.49 1.89 21.22
N GLN A 348 1.82 1.90 21.05
CA GLN A 348 2.77 2.55 21.96
C GLN A 348 3.01 4.02 21.59
N ASN A 349 2.21 4.60 20.69
CA ASN A 349 2.36 5.95 20.13
C ASN A 349 3.74 6.19 19.46
N ARG A 350 4.41 5.14 18.99
CA ARG A 350 5.54 5.26 18.06
C ARG A 350 4.97 5.36 16.67
N PHE A 351 5.59 6.21 15.84
CA PHE A 351 5.10 6.41 14.48
C PHE A 351 6.20 6.28 13.43
N PHE A 352 5.75 6.07 12.21
CA PHE A 352 6.55 6.10 10.99
C PHE A 352 5.78 6.90 9.95
N THR A 353 6.46 7.83 9.31
CA THR A 353 5.94 8.58 8.18
C THR A 353 6.30 7.87 6.90
N TRP A 354 5.30 7.49 6.12
CA TRP A 354 5.46 7.12 4.72
C TRP A 354 5.01 8.31 3.87
N SER A 355 5.94 8.90 3.12
CA SER A 355 5.67 10.11 2.36
C SER A 355 5.47 9.80 0.89
N HIS A 356 4.48 10.43 0.28
CA HIS A 356 4.28 10.48 -1.17
C HIS A 356 4.39 11.94 -1.58
N THR A 357 5.63 12.39 -1.77
CA THR A 357 5.96 13.75 -2.19
C THR A 357 7.12 13.70 -3.15
N GLN A 358 7.22 14.66 -4.07
CA GLN A 358 8.36 14.78 -4.99
C GLN A 358 9.67 15.01 -4.22
N ALA A 359 9.58 15.77 -3.12
CA ALA A 359 10.73 16.07 -2.28
C ALA A 359 11.36 14.81 -1.66
N GLU A 360 10.54 13.84 -1.23
CA GLU A 360 11.04 12.65 -0.54
C GLU A 360 11.05 11.38 -1.43
N ASN A 361 10.21 11.29 -2.46
CA ASN A 361 9.94 10.05 -3.19
C ASN A 361 9.82 10.23 -4.72
N SER A 362 10.51 11.21 -5.31
CA SER A 362 10.46 11.51 -6.76
C SER A 362 10.63 10.30 -7.69
N GLN A 363 11.57 9.39 -7.42
CA GLN A 363 11.78 8.19 -8.25
C GLN A 363 10.58 7.25 -8.25
N ARG A 364 9.96 7.09 -7.08
CA ARG A 364 8.75 6.26 -6.96
C ARG A 364 7.60 6.92 -7.70
N ILE A 365 7.41 8.23 -7.52
CA ILE A 365 6.35 8.95 -8.20
C ILE A 365 6.53 8.84 -9.72
N LEU A 366 7.77 9.00 -10.22
CA LEU A 366 8.08 8.78 -11.63
C LEU A 366 7.67 7.36 -12.08
N GLN A 367 8.08 6.32 -11.36
CA GLN A 367 7.69 4.93 -11.65
C GLN A 367 6.15 4.77 -11.67
N GLN A 368 5.46 5.36 -10.70
CA GLN A 368 4.00 5.31 -10.60
C GLN A 368 3.29 5.99 -11.78
N HIS A 369 3.83 7.10 -12.28
CA HIS A 369 3.35 7.73 -13.51
C HIS A 369 3.64 6.90 -14.76
N GLU A 370 4.82 6.30 -14.86
CA GLU A 370 5.22 5.48 -16.01
C GLU A 370 4.38 4.19 -16.12
N GLU A 371 4.16 3.52 -14.99
CA GLU A 371 3.43 2.25 -14.92
C GLU A 371 1.91 2.44 -14.70
N GLY A 372 1.48 3.65 -14.30
CA GLY A 372 0.09 4.00 -14.08
C GLY A 372 -0.53 3.34 -12.85
N PHE A 373 0.08 3.51 -11.68
CA PHE A 373 -0.48 3.02 -10.41
C PHE A 373 -0.24 3.97 -9.24
N GLY A 374 -1.23 4.08 -8.35
CA GLY A 374 -1.23 4.93 -7.18
C GLY A 374 -1.71 4.17 -5.96
N LEU A 375 -0.85 3.28 -5.45
CA LEU A 375 -1.15 2.53 -4.22
C LEU A 375 0.08 2.28 -3.34
N GLU A 376 -0.20 2.03 -2.06
CA GLU A 376 0.75 1.49 -1.09
C GLU A 376 0.02 0.53 -0.13
N GLU A 377 0.72 -0.51 0.32
CA GLU A 377 0.13 -1.54 1.17
C GLU A 377 1.00 -1.87 2.39
N PHE A 378 0.34 -2.15 3.51
CA PHE A 378 0.97 -2.52 4.76
C PHE A 378 0.38 -3.82 5.27
N TYR A 379 1.27 -4.67 5.80
CA TYR A 379 0.93 -5.97 6.36
C TYR A 379 1.28 -5.97 7.84
N LEU A 380 0.29 -6.31 8.67
CA LEU A 380 0.39 -6.49 10.11
C LEU A 380 0.41 -7.99 10.40
N THR A 381 1.34 -8.38 11.25
CA THR A 381 1.62 -9.77 11.64
C THR A 381 0.94 -10.10 12.97
N ASP A 382 1.03 -11.35 13.42
CA ASP A 382 0.41 -11.78 14.68
C ASP A 382 0.99 -11.05 15.92
N GLY A 383 2.20 -10.49 15.82
CA GLY A 383 2.80 -9.66 16.88
C GLY A 383 2.27 -8.22 16.91
N ASP A 384 1.63 -7.76 15.84
CA ASP A 384 1.10 -6.41 15.71
C ASP A 384 -0.33 -6.37 16.29
N THR A 385 -0.41 -6.24 17.61
CA THR A 385 -1.68 -6.17 18.36
C THR A 385 -2.00 -4.74 18.80
N GLY A 386 -3.24 -4.47 19.21
CA GLY A 386 -3.69 -3.17 19.72
C GLY A 386 -4.25 -2.22 18.65
N GLU A 387 -4.44 -0.96 19.02
CA GLU A 387 -4.94 0.09 18.12
C GLU A 387 -3.79 0.68 17.28
N TRP A 388 -3.95 0.64 15.96
CA TRP A 388 -3.09 1.33 15.00
C TRP A 388 -3.85 2.50 14.39
N LYS A 389 -3.21 3.66 14.29
CA LYS A 389 -3.80 4.85 13.65
C LYS A 389 -3.04 5.16 12.38
N PHE A 390 -3.76 5.51 11.34
CA PHE A 390 -3.19 5.97 10.09
C PHE A 390 -3.67 7.40 9.88
N ASN A 391 -2.75 8.33 9.99
CA ASN A 391 -3.04 9.75 9.82
C ASN A 391 -2.43 10.21 8.50
N MET A 392 -3.17 11.03 7.76
CA MET A 392 -2.74 11.55 6.49
C MET A 392 -2.67 13.07 6.55
N LYS A 393 -1.55 13.64 6.10
CA LYS A 393 -1.40 15.08 5.90
C LYS A 393 -1.31 15.34 4.39
N TYR A 394 -2.34 15.98 3.85
CA TYR A 394 -2.46 16.24 2.42
C TYR A 394 -1.78 17.56 2.04
N TYR A 395 -1.00 17.56 0.95
CA TYR A 395 -0.27 18.74 0.48
C TYR A 395 -0.86 19.35 -0.80
N GLY A 396 -1.82 18.69 -1.43
CA GLY A 396 -2.37 19.12 -2.71
C GLY A 396 -1.90 18.22 -3.85
N LYS A 397 -1.85 18.79 -5.04
CA LYS A 397 -1.37 18.12 -6.24
C LYS A 397 -0.23 18.91 -6.86
N THR A 398 0.69 18.20 -7.51
CA THR A 398 1.75 18.83 -8.31
C THR A 398 1.21 19.45 -9.60
N SER A 399 0.08 18.95 -10.12
CA SER A 399 -0.60 19.49 -11.29
C SER A 399 -1.69 20.50 -10.93
N ASN A 400 -2.07 21.34 -11.91
CA ASN A 400 -3.19 22.29 -11.78
C ASN A 400 -4.57 21.64 -11.97
N ASP A 401 -4.64 20.31 -11.89
CA ASP A 401 -5.86 19.53 -12.09
C ASP A 401 -6.85 19.74 -10.93
N LYS A 402 -8.07 20.15 -11.25
CA LYS A 402 -9.15 20.42 -10.28
C LYS A 402 -10.00 19.20 -9.94
N SER A 403 -9.69 18.04 -10.52
CA SER A 403 -10.38 16.79 -10.24
C SER A 403 -10.35 16.46 -8.76
N PRO A 404 -11.35 15.74 -8.22
CA PRO A 404 -11.33 15.40 -6.82
C PRO A 404 -10.17 14.51 -6.41
N THR A 405 -9.72 14.65 -5.16
CA THR A 405 -8.73 13.76 -4.54
C THR A 405 -9.41 12.89 -3.49
N TYR A 406 -9.39 11.59 -3.72
CA TYR A 406 -9.93 10.58 -2.81
C TYR A 406 -8.91 9.46 -2.60
N ILE A 407 -8.92 8.93 -1.37
CA ILE A 407 -8.20 7.72 -1.00
C ILE A 407 -9.22 6.63 -0.71
N LYS A 408 -9.11 5.50 -1.41
CA LYS A 408 -9.76 4.25 -0.99
C LYS A 408 -8.81 3.52 -0.05
N ILE A 409 -9.34 3.11 1.09
CA ILE A 409 -8.66 2.36 2.13
C ILE A 409 -9.33 1.00 2.23
N THR A 410 -8.61 -0.05 1.84
CA THR A 410 -9.11 -1.42 1.95
C THR A 410 -8.42 -2.12 3.11
N THR A 411 -9.16 -2.41 4.17
CA THR A 411 -8.67 -3.15 5.34
C THR A 411 -9.14 -4.60 5.28
N ILE A 412 -8.19 -5.53 5.23
CA ILE A 412 -8.46 -6.97 5.17
C ILE A 412 -7.89 -7.63 6.42
N LYS A 413 -8.75 -8.04 7.35
CA LYS A 413 -8.35 -8.77 8.56
C LYS A 413 -8.32 -10.27 8.28
N ASN A 414 -7.43 -10.99 8.96
CA ASN A 414 -7.18 -12.43 8.75
C ASN A 414 -6.89 -12.76 7.28
N PHE A 415 -6.07 -11.92 6.63
CA PHE A 415 -5.74 -12.03 5.21
C PHE A 415 -5.22 -13.44 4.87
N GLY A 416 -5.77 -14.07 3.84
CA GLY A 416 -5.39 -15.43 3.43
C GLY A 416 -6.03 -16.56 4.23
N SER A 417 -6.93 -16.25 5.17
CA SER A 417 -7.66 -17.21 6.00
C SER A 417 -9.14 -17.31 5.59
N PRO A 418 -9.83 -18.45 5.77
CA PRO A 418 -11.28 -18.52 5.58
C PRO A 418 -12.11 -17.55 6.45
N GLN A 419 -11.52 -17.05 7.55
CA GLN A 419 -12.11 -16.01 8.42
C GLN A 419 -11.77 -14.59 7.98
N GLN A 420 -11.32 -14.41 6.73
CA GLN A 420 -10.99 -13.11 6.18
C GLN A 420 -12.23 -12.20 6.16
N THR A 421 -12.05 -10.96 6.60
CA THR A 421 -13.07 -9.91 6.47
C THR A 421 -12.47 -8.70 5.79
N THR A 422 -13.22 -8.07 4.91
CA THR A 422 -12.80 -6.87 4.17
C THR A 422 -13.71 -5.71 4.54
N ASP A 423 -13.11 -4.56 4.77
CA ASP A 423 -13.75 -3.28 5.02
C ASP A 423 -13.15 -2.25 4.07
N ILE A 424 -13.99 -1.38 3.49
CA ILE A 424 -13.57 -0.41 2.46
C ILE A 424 -14.11 0.95 2.87
N ASP A 425 -13.20 1.91 3.06
CA ASP A 425 -13.52 3.32 3.30
C ASP A 425 -13.01 4.16 2.13
N VAL A 426 -13.77 5.18 1.73
CA VAL A 426 -13.38 6.13 0.67
C VAL A 426 -13.44 7.55 1.21
N VAL A 427 -12.26 8.12 1.45
CA VAL A 427 -12.12 9.42 2.12
C VAL A 427 -11.69 10.51 1.15
N ARG A 428 -12.31 11.70 1.29
CA ARG A 428 -11.96 12.90 0.52
C ARG A 428 -10.78 13.62 1.17
N LEU A 429 -9.72 13.91 0.41
CA LEU A 429 -8.65 14.80 0.86
C LEU A 429 -8.91 16.23 0.38
N SER A 430 -9.24 17.14 1.29
CA SER A 430 -9.58 18.53 0.96
C SER A 430 -8.84 19.57 1.81
N LYS A 431 -8.45 19.24 3.03
CA LYS A 431 -7.72 20.14 3.93
C LYS A 431 -6.21 20.00 3.71
N GLN A 432 -5.60 21.01 3.10
CA GLN A 432 -4.14 21.04 2.95
C GLN A 432 -3.46 21.35 4.27
N ASP A 433 -2.29 20.74 4.48
CA ASP A 433 -1.41 20.92 5.63
C ASP A 433 -2.01 20.57 7.00
N ILE A 434 -3.18 19.95 7.02
CA ILE A 434 -3.84 19.47 8.24
C ILE A 434 -3.69 17.95 8.27
N GLU A 435 -3.11 17.44 9.35
CA GLU A 435 -3.05 16.01 9.58
C GLU A 435 -4.43 15.50 10.03
N GLN A 436 -4.93 14.46 9.38
CA GLN A 436 -6.22 13.85 9.67
C GLN A 436 -6.10 12.34 9.87
N THR A 437 -6.67 11.77 10.93
CA THR A 437 -6.82 10.32 11.07
C THR A 437 -7.82 9.83 10.04
N VAL A 438 -7.34 9.03 9.07
CA VAL A 438 -8.15 8.47 7.99
C VAL A 438 -8.68 7.07 8.30
N VAL A 439 -7.98 6.31 9.15
CA VAL A 439 -8.46 5.00 9.64
C VAL A 439 -7.85 4.65 10.99
N ARG A 440 -8.63 3.93 11.80
CA ARG A 440 -8.17 3.28 13.03
C ARG A 440 -8.39 1.77 12.92
N LEU A 441 -7.33 1.01 13.15
CA LEU A 441 -7.35 -0.44 13.02
C LEU A 441 -7.06 -1.09 14.37
N ASN A 442 -8.08 -1.74 14.93
CA ASN A 442 -7.95 -2.54 16.14
C ASN A 442 -7.68 -4.01 15.80
N LEU A 443 -6.55 -4.53 16.29
CA LEU A 443 -6.14 -5.92 16.15
C LEU A 443 -6.10 -6.60 17.52
N ASN A 444 -6.97 -7.60 17.69
CA ASN A 444 -7.08 -8.40 18.92
C ASN A 444 -6.22 -9.65 18.89
#